data_AF-A0A0F5ICE2-F1
#
_entry.id   AF-A0A0F5ICE2-F1
#
_cell.length_a   1.000
_cell.length_b   1.000
_cell.length_c   1.000
_cell.angle_alpha   90.00
_cell.angle_beta   90.00
_cell.angle_gamma   90.00
#
_symmetry.space_group_name_H-M   'P 1'
#
loop_
_entity.id
_entity.type
_entity.pdbx_description
1 polymer ?
#
loop_
_entity_poly.entity_id
_entity_poly.type
_entity_poly.pdbx_seq_one_letter_code
_entity_poly.pdbx_strand_id
1 'polypeptide(L)' 'MLDSLFIKRKIKQCLRQYEFHIEESELEVVYEELLLRIYKHQLAEDGELYEIIEDEVYEFLARG' A
#
# COMPACT_ATOMS: atom_id res chain seq x y z
N MET A 1 7.20 9.47 -13.06
CA MET A 1 7.37 8.32 -12.15
C MET A 1 6.66 8.67 -10.87
N LEU A 2 5.73 7.84 -10.44
CA LEU A 2 5.06 8.00 -9.15
C LEU A 2 6.08 7.95 -8.03
N ASP A 3 5.96 8.89 -7.10
CA ASP A 3 6.90 9.03 -6.00
C ASP A 3 6.72 7.87 -5.01
N SER A 4 7.61 6.87 -5.08
CA SER A 4 7.58 5.69 -4.23
C SER A 4 7.70 6.04 -2.74
N LEU A 5 8.37 7.15 -2.40
CA LEU A 5 8.47 7.63 -1.02
C LEU A 5 7.11 8.13 -0.51
N PHE A 6 6.37 8.82 -1.37
CA PHE A 6 5.01 9.27 -1.05
C PHE A 6 4.08 8.08 -0.81
N ILE A 7 4.10 7.09 -1.71
CA ILE A 7 3.25 5.90 -1.61
C ILE A 7 3.58 5.11 -0.33
N LYS A 8 4.87 4.85 -0.04
CA LYS A 8 5.29 4.17 1.20
C LYS A 8 4.81 4.90 2.46
N ARG A 9 4.88 6.24 2.48
CA ARG A 9 4.36 7.03 3.62
C ARG A 9 2.86 6.85 3.80
N LYS A 10 2.11 6.74 2.70
CA LYS A 10 0.66 6.55 2.73
C LYS A 10 0.26 5.16 3.15
N ILE A 11 0.89 4.13 2.59
CA ILE A 11 0.75 2.75 3.06
C ILE A 11 0.98 2.68 4.57
N LYS A 12 2.08 3.28 5.07
CA LYS A 12 2.39 3.31 6.50
C LYS A 12 1.29 3.97 7.33
N GLN A 13 0.69 5.04 6.81
CA GLN A 13 -0.42 5.73 7.47
C GLN A 13 -1.65 4.82 7.55
N CYS A 14 -2.03 4.17 6.44
CA CYS A 14 -3.17 3.26 6.39
C CYS A 14 -2.97 2.06 7.32
N LEU A 15 -1.81 1.40 7.29
CA LEU A 15 -1.50 0.27 8.19
C LEU A 15 -1.64 0.66 9.67
N ARG A 16 -1.22 1.87 10.05
CA ARG A 16 -1.40 2.40 11.42
C ARG A 16 -2.86 2.66 11.78
N GLN A 17 -3.69 3.10 10.83
CA GLN A 17 -5.12 3.32 11.07
C GLN A 17 -5.85 2.01 11.36
N TYR A 18 -5.39 0.90 10.79
CA TYR A 18 -5.91 -0.44 11.05
C TYR A 18 -5.25 -1.15 12.24
N GLU A 19 -4.47 -0.43 13.07
CA GLU A 19 -3.71 -1.00 14.20
C GLU A 19 -2.83 -2.21 13.81
N PHE A 20 -2.39 -2.26 12.55
CA PHE A 20 -1.58 -3.37 12.06
C PHE A 20 -0.13 -3.22 12.50
N HIS A 21 0.33 -4.16 13.31
CA HIS A 21 1.71 -4.22 13.81
C HIS A 21 2.53 -5.22 13.00
N ILE A 22 3.41 -4.71 12.15
CA ILE A 22 4.39 -5.48 11.39
C ILE A 22 5.76 -5.38 12.07
N GLU A 23 6.49 -6.50 12.12
CA GLU A 23 7.90 -6.49 12.50
C GLU A 23 8.75 -5.71 11.47
N GLU A 24 9.75 -4.97 11.93
CA GLU A 24 10.59 -4.15 11.03
C GLU A 24 11.30 -4.97 9.95
N SER A 25 11.57 -6.25 10.24
CA SER A 25 12.10 -7.27 9.33
C SER A 25 11.17 -7.59 8.15
N GLU A 26 9.85 -7.52 8.35
CA GLU A 26 8.84 -7.86 7.35
C GLU A 26 8.28 -6.61 6.63
N LEU A 27 8.53 -5.43 7.19
CA LEU A 27 7.97 -4.16 6.72
C LEU A 27 8.37 -3.83 5.27
N GLU A 28 9.62 -4.09 4.89
CA GLU A 28 10.08 -3.80 3.52
C GLU A 28 9.43 -4.74 2.51
N VAL A 29 9.21 -6.02 2.86
CA VAL A 29 8.51 -6.98 2.01
C VAL A 29 7.06 -6.55 1.79
N VAL A 30 6.38 -6.11 2.86
CA VAL A 30 5.01 -5.58 2.77
C VAL A 30 4.95 -4.34 1.88
N TYR A 31 5.92 -3.42 2.00
CA TYR A 31 5.96 -2.26 1.10
C TYR A 31 6.20 -2.65 -0.35
N GLU A 32 7.11 -3.57 -0.63
CA GLU A 32 7.39 -4.03 -2.00
C GLU A 32 6.15 -4.66 -2.64
N GLU A 33 5.43 -5.50 -1.89
CA GLU A 33 4.19 -6.12 -2.36
C GLU A 33 3.11 -5.07 -2.65
N LEU A 34 2.82 -4.19 -1.69
CA LEU A 34 1.79 -3.16 -1.83
C LEU A 34 2.14 -2.17 -2.95
N LEU A 35 3.40 -1.75 -3.07
CA LEU A 35 3.84 -0.91 -4.19
C LEU A 35 3.57 -1.57 -5.53
N LEU A 36 3.92 -2.85 -5.67
CA LEU A 36 3.68 -3.59 -6.91
C LEU A 36 2.19 -3.66 -7.25
N ARG A 37 1.34 -3.91 -6.25
CA ARG A 37 -0.12 -3.95 -6.41
C ARG A 37 -0.68 -2.58 -6.84
N ILE A 38 -0.33 -1.52 -6.12
CA ILE A 38 -0.75 -0.14 -6.42
C ILE A 38 -0.33 0.28 -7.82
N TYR A 39 0.90 -0.04 -8.25
CA TYR A 39 1.35 0.27 -9.61
C TYR A 39 0.58 -0.50 -10.67
N LYS A 40 0.25 -1.78 -10.43
CA LYS A 40 -0.56 -2.57 -11.37
C LYS A 40 -1.97 -2.01 -11.47
N HIS A 41 -2.59 -1.68 -10.34
CA HIS A 41 -3.94 -1.12 -10.30
C HIS A 41 -3.99 0.21 -11.05
N GLN A 42 -3.04 1.12 -10.78
CA GLN A 42 -2.99 2.42 -11.44
C GLN A 42 -2.70 2.35 -12.95
N LEU A 43 -2.09 1.26 -13.43
CA LEU A 43 -1.94 1.01 -14.87
C LEU A 43 -3.20 0.42 -15.51
N ALA A 44 -4.07 -0.21 -14.71
CA ALA A 44 -5.27 -0.89 -15.18
C ALA A 44 -6.51 0.01 -15.14
N GLU A 45 -6.61 0.89 -14.14
CA GLU A 45 -7.80 1.71 -13.88
C GLU A 45 -7.43 3.20 -13.72
N ASP A 46 -8.33 4.08 -14.18
CA ASP A 46 -8.21 5.53 -13.99
C ASP A 46 -8.85 5.89 -12.64
N GLY A 47 -8.07 5.67 -11.57
CA GLY A 47 -8.47 5.93 -10.18
C GLY A 47 -7.55 6.95 -9.51
N GLU A 48 -8.07 7.66 -8.51
CA GLU A 48 -7.23 8.55 -7.70
C GLU A 48 -6.20 7.72 -6.93
N LEU A 49 -4.92 8.11 -7.01
CA LEU A 49 -3.82 7.37 -6.37
C LEU A 49 -4.06 7.11 -4.88
N TYR A 50 -4.73 8.03 -4.19
CA TYR A 50 -5.07 7.84 -2.78
C TYR A 50 -6.06 6.71 -2.55
N GLU A 51 -7.14 6.67 -3.32
CA GLU A 51 -8.17 5.63 -3.24
C GLU A 51 -7.57 4.27 -3.55
N ILE A 52 -6.74 4.19 -4.61
CA ILE A 52 -6.00 2.97 -4.95
C ILE A 52 -5.12 2.50 -3.78
N ILE A 53 -4.42 3.40 -3.08
CA ILE A 53 -3.58 3.01 -1.94
C ILE A 53 -4.45 2.48 -0.79
N GLU A 54 -5.55 3.14 -0.47
CA GLU A 54 -6.45 2.73 0.62
C GLU A 54 -7.08 1.36 0.33
N ASP A 55 -7.56 1.14 -0.90
CA ASP A 55 -8.16 -0.11 -1.34
C ASP A 55 -7.15 -1.26 -1.30
N GLU A 56 -5.95 -1.08 -1.86
CA GLU A 56 -4.94 -2.14 -1.90
C GLU A 56 -4.43 -2.49 -0.50
N VAL A 57 -4.31 -1.50 0.40
CA VAL A 57 -3.95 -1.75 1.81
C VAL A 57 -5.06 -2.50 2.52
N TYR A 58 -6.32 -2.10 2.34
CA TYR A 58 -7.46 -2.80 2.91
C TYR A 58 -7.54 -4.25 2.44
N GLU A 59 -7.42 -4.48 1.12
CA GLU A 59 -7.41 -5.82 0.55
C GLU A 59 -6.24 -6.69 1.05
N PHE A 60 -5.05 -6.10 1.18
CA PHE A 60 -3.89 -6.78 1.74
C PHE A 60 -4.18 -7.28 3.16
N LEU A 61 -4.72 -6.41 4.02
CA LEU A 61 -5.06 -6.78 5.40
C LEU A 61 -6.22 -7.78 5.49
N ALA A 62 -7.20 -7.71 4.58
CA ALA A 62 -8.35 -8.61 4.59
C ALA A 62 -8.02 -10.04 4.10
N ARG A 63 -6.90 -10.22 3.40
CA ARG A 63 -6.45 -11.52 2.86
C ARG A 63 -5.24 -12.12 3.60
N GLY A 64 -4.65 -11.37 4.53
CA GLY A 64 -3.51 -11.76 5.37
C GLY A 64 -3.91 -12.51 6.64
#